data_AF-A0A536SW73-F1
#
_entry.id   AF-A0A536SW73-F1
#
_cell.length_a   1.000
_cell.length_b   1.000
_cell.length_c   1.000
_cell.angle_alpha   90.00
_cell.angle_beta   90.00
_cell.angle_gamma   90.00
#
_symmetry.space_group_name_H-M   'P 1'
#
loop_
_entity.id
_entity.type
_entity.pdbx_description
1 polymer ?
#
loop_
_entity_poly.entity_id
_entity_poly.type
_entity_poly.pdbx_seq_one_letter_code
_entity_poly.pdbx_strand_id
1 'polypeptide(L)' 'MREGQSVGKGSLIGGVGISDPELPAHLHFEIRHGGPAMDPVTWLRRR' A
#
# COMPACT_ATOMS: atom_id res chain seq x y z
N MET A 1 -6.07 6.56 -10.67
CA MET A 1 -4.63 6.84 -10.47
C MET A 1 -3.92 6.68 -11.79
N ARG A 2 -2.84 7.43 -12.01
CA ARG A 2 -1.91 7.23 -13.13
C ARG A 2 -0.48 7.45 -12.66
N GLU A 3 0.48 6.89 -13.37
CA GLU A 3 1.90 7.11 -13.09
C GLU A 3 2.24 8.61 -13.14
N GLY A 4 3.12 9.06 -12.24
CA GLY A 4 3.51 10.46 -12.08
C GLY A 4 2.48 11.35 -11.37
N GLN A 5 1.29 10.87 -11.02
CA GLN A 5 0.31 11.65 -10.25
C GLN A 5 0.78 11.86 -8.81
N SER A 6 0.85 13.12 -8.36
CA SER A 6 1.02 13.45 -6.94
C SER A 6 -0.26 13.18 -6.15
N VAL A 7 -0.13 12.56 -4.97
CA VAL A 7 -1.25 12.28 -4.06
C VAL A 7 -0.94 12.74 -2.64
N GLY A 8 -1.96 13.26 -1.95
CA GLY A 8 -1.87 13.65 -0.54
C GLY A 8 -2.33 12.54 0.41
N LYS A 9 -1.98 12.64 1.70
CA LYS A 9 -2.48 11.74 2.74
C LYS A 9 -4.01 11.75 2.75
N GLY A 10 -4.63 10.56 2.73
CA GLY A 10 -6.08 10.40 2.74
C GLY A 10 -6.75 10.43 1.36
N SER A 11 -6.00 10.63 0.28
CA SER A 11 -6.56 10.57 -1.08
C SER A 11 -7.04 9.16 -1.42
N LEU A 12 -8.18 9.04 -2.12
CA LEU A 12 -8.62 7.78 -2.69
C LEU A 12 -7.74 7.42 -3.90
N ILE A 13 -7.05 6.28 -3.83
CA ILE A 13 -6.10 5.84 -4.86
C ILE A 13 -6.54 4.54 -5.58
N GLY A 14 -7.56 3.87 -5.06
CA GLY A 14 -8.08 2.61 -5.60
C GLY A 14 -9.06 1.95 -4.62
N GLY A 15 -9.65 0.82 -5.03
CA GLY A 15 -10.44 -0.05 -4.16
C GLY A 15 -9.72 -1.35 -3.85
N VAL A 16 -10.15 -2.04 -2.80
CA VAL A 16 -9.71 -3.43 -2.53
C VAL A 16 -10.41 -4.38 -3.50
N GLY A 17 -9.69 -5.39 -3.98
CA GLY A 17 -10.22 -6.36 -4.92
C GLY A 17 -9.52 -7.71 -4.82
N ILE A 18 -9.73 -8.53 -5.85
CA ILE A 18 -9.12 -9.84 -6.00
C ILE A 18 -8.23 -9.79 -7.23
N SER A 19 -6.92 -9.92 -7.03
CA SER A 19 -5.94 -10.04 -8.11
C SER A 19 -5.32 -11.44 -8.19
N ASP A 20 -5.34 -12.18 -7.09
CA ASP A 20 -5.00 -13.59 -7.02
C ASP A 20 -6.30 -14.40 -6.83
N PRO A 21 -6.73 -15.23 -7.80
CA PRO A 21 -7.96 -16.00 -7.70
C PRO A 21 -8.03 -16.97 -6.51
N GLU A 22 -6.89 -17.39 -5.98
CA GLU A 22 -6.80 -18.35 -4.88
C GLU A 22 -6.94 -17.68 -3.50
N LEU A 23 -6.93 -16.34 -3.45
CA LEU A 23 -7.05 -15.57 -2.21
C LEU A 23 -8.30 -14.67 -2.24
N PRO A 24 -9.14 -14.69 -1.18
CA PRO A 24 -10.23 -13.72 -1.04
C PRO A 24 -9.73 -12.27 -1.06
N ALA A 25 -10.64 -11.31 -1.28
CA ALA A 25 -10.29 -9.90 -1.40
C ALA A 25 -9.51 -9.39 -0.18
N HIS A 26 -8.31 -8.86 -0.42
CA HIS A 26 -7.44 -8.33 0.62
C HIS A 26 -6.54 -7.21 0.08
N LEU A 27 -6.03 -6.36 0.97
CA LEU A 27 -5.06 -5.32 0.64
C LEU A 27 -3.67 -5.78 1.06
N HIS A 28 -2.77 -5.96 0.09
CA HIS A 28 -1.35 -6.10 0.36
C HIS A 28 -0.71 -4.71 0.45
N PHE A 29 -0.10 -4.39 1.59
CA PHE A 29 0.47 -3.07 1.86
C PHE A 29 1.94 -3.19 2.29
N GLU A 30 2.83 -2.52 1.57
CA GLU A 30 4.27 -2.54 1.82
C GLU A 30 4.83 -1.12 2.03
N ILE A 31 5.86 -1.02 2.86
CA ILE A 31 6.66 0.19 3.02
C ILE A 31 8.11 -0.13 2.66
N ARG A 32 8.70 0.72 1.82
CA ARG A 32 10.11 0.64 1.41
C ARG A 32 10.75 2.00 1.58
N HIS A 33 11.93 2.04 2.20
CA HIS A 33 12.72 3.26 2.38
C HIS A 33 14.14 3.02 1.91
N GLY A 34 14.39 3.21 0.61
CA GLY A 34 15.70 3.06 -0.01
C GLY A 34 16.29 1.64 0.00
N GLY A 35 15.50 0.61 0.34
CA GLY A 35 15.99 -0.76 0.54
C GLY A 35 14.89 -1.82 0.57
N PRO A 36 15.11 -2.95 1.27
CA PRO A 36 14.11 -4.01 1.44
C PRO A 36 12.79 -3.51 2.05
N ALA A 37 11.74 -4.31 1.89
CA ALA A 37 10.47 -4.04 2.57
C ALA A 37 10.67 -4.05 4.09
N MET A 38 10.07 -3.05 4.75
CA MET A 38 10.06 -2.90 6.20
C MET A 38 8.70 -3.33 6.75
N ASP A 39 8.64 -3.73 8.02
CA ASP A 39 7.37 -3.98 8.71
C ASP A 39 6.52 -2.69 8.74
N PRO A 40 5.37 -2.66 8.03
CA PRO A 40 4.54 -1.47 7.95
C PRO A 40 3.97 -1.04 9.30
N VAL A 41 3.64 -1.97 10.19
CA VAL A 41 3.00 -1.67 11.48
C VAL A 41 3.99 -0.97 12.39
N THR A 42 5.21 -1.50 12.49
CA THR A 42 6.28 -0.89 13.28
C THR A 42 6.65 0.50 12.74
N TRP A 43 6.70 0.67 11.42
CA TRP A 43 7.02 1.96 10.81
C TRP A 43 5.93 3.01 11.07
N LEU A 44 4.66 2.65 10.86
CA LEU A 44 3.53 3.58 11.03
C LEU A 44 3.33 4.03 12.47
N ARG A 45 3.59 3.16 13.46
CA ARG A 45 3.45 3.50 14.89
C ARG A 45 4.50 4.47 15.41
N ARG A 46 5.61 4.65 14.68
CA ARG A 46 6.70 5.58 15.05
C ARG A 46 6.47 7.01 14.55
N ARG A 47 5.31 7.30 13.93
CA ARG A 47 5.01 8.56 13.26
C ARG A 47 3.61 9.05 13.59
#